data_AF-A0AAU2G3V9-F1
#
_entry.id   AF-A0AAU2G3V9-F1
#
_cell.length_a   1.000
_cell.length_b   1.000
_cell.length_c   1.000
_cell.angle_alpha   90.00
_cell.angle_beta   90.00
_cell.angle_gamma   90.00
#
_symmetry.space_group_name_H-M   'P 1'
#
loop_
_entity.id
_entity.type
_entity.pdbx_description
1 polymer ?
#
loop_
_entity_poly.entity_id
_entity_poly.type
_entity_poly.pdbx_seq_one_letter_code
_entity_poly.pdbx_strand_id
1 'polypeptide(L)'
;MSNSTHLGLVTRLAGARGTDRTTLLKELSETTQHLIDTTGRGLDLTEADLTGLDLSEADLRRATLNRAVLHSTQLVSADLSEVSMVCPGMERTNLQGASLRSAYVHALAAQTCTFDGADLSGLRDATGTLFHGCSMRGTELDGAHLAGSFFYQCDLSDGSVRAANLQGALINECLLDNAVLDGALVDQLTITKSALHETSLRGASGKGLVLQRLTSADGLVLADAALPSLRLSEVRADRVDAAGLAARDADFTETVLTGADLTRADLSGVRISRCDLPGALLTEAHLTGGSIATSSLRGAVLRGGHGENLHVVESDLTEADLCGFTGRCLTARDVRLTGANLRNANLYRAMITGDPPRAMSLRGAVLEGATLVQAYIAADLREADLRGANCAYSRFSQSDLSGARLDGANMYQSTWIKVPVRGAVLTGVRAPVFANRCPGLPEALQRAGGPAAAEFTAFLKGFDAALATGRKGST
;
A
#
# COMPACT_ATOMS: atom_id res chain seq x y z
N MET A 1 7.25 -36.03 44.14
CA MET A 1 6.63 -35.54 45.40
C MET A 1 6.41 -34.02 45.41
N SER A 2 6.90 -33.24 44.43
CA SER A 2 6.76 -31.77 44.38
C SER A 2 5.46 -31.24 43.72
N ASN A 3 4.93 -31.91 42.69
CA ASN A 3 3.70 -31.40 42.01
C ASN A 3 2.48 -31.37 42.92
N SER A 4 2.34 -32.34 43.84
CA SER A 4 1.21 -32.39 44.76
C SER A 4 1.21 -31.24 45.78
N THR A 5 2.39 -30.75 46.18
CA THR A 5 2.51 -29.66 47.15
C THR A 5 2.22 -28.30 46.51
N HIS A 6 2.71 -28.05 45.29
CA HIS A 6 2.42 -26.80 44.57
C HIS A 6 0.95 -26.71 44.19
N LEU A 7 0.36 -27.80 43.67
CA LEU A 7 -1.06 -27.84 43.33
C LEU A 7 -1.93 -27.62 44.58
N GLY A 8 -1.58 -28.24 45.72
CA GLY A 8 -2.32 -28.05 46.97
C GLY A 8 -2.39 -26.59 47.44
N LEU A 9 -1.31 -25.82 47.26
CA LEU A 9 -1.29 -24.39 47.59
C LEU A 9 -2.22 -23.59 46.68
N VAL A 10 -2.17 -23.86 45.38
CA VAL A 10 -3.01 -23.20 44.35
C VAL A 10 -4.50 -23.53 44.56
N THR A 11 -4.84 -24.78 44.88
CA THR A 11 -6.23 -25.18 45.16
C THR A 11 -6.76 -24.54 46.45
N ARG A 12 -5.94 -24.41 47.51
CA ARG A 12 -6.31 -23.69 48.74
C ARG A 12 -6.61 -22.21 48.44
N LEU A 13 -5.80 -21.56 47.61
CA LEU A 13 -6.01 -20.18 47.20
C LEU A 13 -7.36 -20.00 46.48
N ALA A 14 -7.69 -20.90 45.56
CA ALA A 14 -8.91 -20.81 44.76
C ALA A 14 -10.21 -20.87 45.59
N GLY A 15 -10.20 -21.57 46.73
CA GLY A 15 -11.34 -21.64 47.65
C GLY A 15 -11.42 -20.50 48.68
N ALA A 16 -10.36 -19.70 48.81
CA ALA A 16 -10.23 -18.71 49.88
C ALA A 16 -10.91 -17.37 49.52
N ARG A 17 -11.41 -16.67 50.55
CA ARG A 17 -12.02 -15.34 50.42
C ARG A 17 -11.50 -14.39 51.49
N GLY A 18 -11.58 -13.08 51.23
CA GLY A 18 -11.21 -12.04 52.19
C GLY A 18 -9.75 -12.16 52.65
N THR A 19 -9.53 -12.02 53.96
CA THR A 19 -8.18 -12.02 54.58
C THR A 19 -7.41 -13.32 54.37
N ASP A 20 -8.10 -14.47 54.30
CA ASP A 20 -7.47 -15.76 54.05
C ASP A 20 -6.85 -15.81 52.66
N ARG A 21 -7.55 -15.24 51.66
CA ARG A 21 -7.03 -15.14 50.30
C ARG A 21 -5.79 -14.26 50.25
N THR A 22 -5.82 -13.08 50.89
CA THR A 22 -4.66 -12.19 50.95
C THR A 22 -3.44 -12.88 51.60
N THR A 23 -3.67 -13.67 52.64
CA THR A 23 -2.61 -14.43 53.31
C THR A 23 -2.04 -15.52 52.40
N LEU A 24 -2.90 -16.24 51.68
CA LEU A 24 -2.48 -17.28 50.73
C LEU A 24 -1.78 -16.73 49.50
N LEU A 25 -2.18 -15.56 48.99
CA LEU A 25 -1.45 -14.87 47.91
C LEU A 25 -0.03 -14.51 48.36
N LYS A 26 0.12 -14.06 49.60
CA LYS A 26 1.44 -13.78 50.17
C LYS A 26 2.28 -15.06 50.34
N GLU A 27 1.70 -16.14 50.87
CA GLU A 27 2.35 -17.46 50.99
C GLU A 27 2.79 -17.98 49.61
N LEU A 28 1.95 -17.82 48.58
CA LEU A 28 2.27 -18.17 47.20
C LEU A 28 3.45 -17.36 46.67
N SER A 29 3.44 -16.05 46.83
CA SER A 29 4.54 -15.18 46.35
C SER A 29 5.86 -15.46 47.06
N GLU A 30 5.85 -15.67 48.38
CA GLU A 30 7.03 -16.07 49.15
C GLU A 30 7.59 -17.42 48.66
N THR A 31 6.71 -18.37 48.38
CA THR A 31 7.08 -19.69 47.83
C THR A 31 7.67 -19.57 46.42
N THR A 32 7.00 -18.82 45.53
CA THR A 32 7.47 -18.58 44.17
C THR A 32 8.85 -17.91 44.16
N GLN A 33 9.05 -16.88 45.00
CA GLN A 33 10.35 -16.21 45.11
C GLN A 33 11.44 -17.17 45.62
N HIS A 34 11.15 -17.96 46.65
CA HIS A 34 12.11 -18.94 47.17
C HIS A 34 12.53 -19.97 46.11
N LEU A 35 11.58 -20.47 45.30
CA LEU A 35 11.87 -21.39 44.20
C LEU A 35 12.73 -20.73 43.12
N ILE A 36 12.43 -19.48 42.76
CA ILE A 36 13.20 -18.72 41.79
C ILE A 36 14.65 -18.51 42.27
N ASP A 37 14.84 -18.14 43.54
CA ASP A 37 16.17 -17.88 44.10
C ASP A 37 17.02 -19.16 44.20
N THR A 38 16.39 -20.30 44.50
CA THR A 38 17.09 -21.57 44.72
C THR A 38 17.28 -22.40 43.46
N THR A 39 16.35 -22.32 42.50
CA THR A 39 16.33 -23.20 41.32
C THR A 39 16.32 -22.45 39.99
N GLY A 40 16.03 -21.15 39.99
CA GLY A 40 15.74 -20.40 38.77
C GLY A 40 14.44 -20.82 38.09
N ARG A 41 13.50 -21.43 38.80
CA ARG A 41 12.17 -21.79 38.28
C ARG A 41 11.11 -21.44 39.31
N GLY A 42 9.91 -21.12 38.85
CA GLY A 42 8.75 -20.96 39.71
C GLY A 42 8.08 -22.30 40.01
N LEU A 43 6.78 -22.25 40.32
CA LEU A 43 5.98 -23.42 40.62
C LEU A 43 5.92 -24.40 39.44
N ASP A 44 6.08 -25.69 39.72
CA ASP A 44 5.76 -26.75 38.76
C ASP A 44 4.28 -27.16 38.88
N LEU A 45 3.51 -26.81 37.85
CA LEU A 45 2.09 -27.09 37.68
C LEU A 45 1.86 -27.86 36.37
N THR A 46 2.86 -28.64 35.94
CA THR A 46 2.77 -29.50 34.74
C THR A 46 1.61 -30.47 34.89
N GLU A 47 0.77 -30.55 33.84
CA GLU A 47 -0.43 -31.42 33.79
C GLU A 47 -1.45 -31.17 34.92
N ALA A 48 -1.37 -30.03 35.62
CA ALA A 48 -2.33 -29.68 36.65
C ALA A 48 -3.72 -29.37 36.04
N ASP A 49 -4.77 -29.83 36.70
CA ASP A 49 -6.13 -29.38 36.43
C ASP A 49 -6.44 -28.15 37.29
N LEU A 50 -6.55 -27.01 36.62
CA LEU A 50 -6.84 -25.71 37.22
C LEU A 50 -8.23 -25.21 36.81
N THR A 51 -9.07 -26.09 36.26
CA THR A 51 -10.38 -25.74 35.70
C THR A 51 -11.22 -24.96 36.71
N GLY A 52 -11.66 -23.76 36.32
CA GLY A 52 -12.56 -22.91 37.10
C GLY A 52 -11.95 -22.29 38.36
N LEU A 53 -10.66 -22.46 38.62
CA LEU A 53 -10.01 -21.89 39.79
C LEU A 53 -9.87 -20.37 39.67
N ASP A 54 -10.01 -19.66 40.80
CA ASP A 54 -9.73 -18.23 40.88
C ASP A 54 -8.31 -17.98 41.41
N LEU A 55 -7.41 -17.73 40.47
CA LEU A 55 -5.99 -17.42 40.65
C LEU A 55 -5.69 -15.96 40.30
N SER A 56 -6.69 -15.08 40.39
CA SER A 56 -6.48 -13.64 40.19
C SER A 56 -5.43 -13.10 41.17
N GLU A 57 -4.53 -12.24 40.67
CA GLU A 57 -3.38 -11.65 41.40
C GLU A 57 -2.32 -12.66 41.87
N ALA A 58 -2.37 -13.92 41.42
CA ALA A 58 -1.40 -14.92 41.80
C ALA A 58 0.00 -14.64 41.21
N ASP A 59 1.05 -14.86 42.03
CA ASP A 59 2.45 -14.84 41.60
C ASP A 59 2.85 -16.21 41.05
N LEU A 60 2.78 -16.33 39.73
CA LEU A 60 3.10 -17.53 38.94
C LEU A 60 4.34 -17.29 38.05
N ARG A 61 5.19 -16.34 38.41
CA ARG A 61 6.41 -16.03 37.66
C ARG A 61 7.27 -17.27 37.49
N ARG A 62 7.76 -17.50 36.26
CA ARG A 62 8.61 -18.63 35.89
C ARG A 62 8.00 -20.01 36.19
N ALA A 63 6.69 -20.09 36.40
CA ALA A 63 6.01 -21.36 36.60
C ALA A 63 6.06 -22.23 35.33
N THR A 64 5.86 -23.53 35.51
CA THR A 64 5.69 -24.48 34.39
C THR A 64 4.25 -24.96 34.38
N LEU A 65 3.51 -24.58 33.34
CA LEU A 65 2.10 -24.92 33.09
C LEU A 65 1.97 -25.81 31.84
N ASN A 66 3.01 -26.56 31.52
CA ASN A 66 3.02 -27.43 30.34
C ASN A 66 1.90 -28.47 30.47
N ARG A 67 1.05 -28.55 29.43
CA ARG A 67 -0.11 -29.45 29.37
C ARG A 67 -1.11 -29.30 30.52
N ALA A 68 -1.06 -28.17 31.25
CA ALA A 68 -2.05 -27.86 32.27
C ALA A 68 -3.41 -27.55 31.63
N VAL A 69 -4.48 -27.77 32.40
CA VAL A 69 -5.85 -27.50 31.99
C VAL A 69 -6.32 -26.23 32.69
N LEU A 70 -6.48 -25.15 31.93
CA LEU A 70 -6.80 -23.81 32.42
C LEU A 70 -8.23 -23.38 32.04
N HIS A 71 -9.10 -24.30 31.62
CA HIS A 71 -10.46 -23.97 31.20
C HIS A 71 -11.22 -23.18 32.27
N SER A 72 -11.81 -22.04 31.90
CA SER A 72 -12.57 -21.15 32.79
C SER A 72 -11.80 -20.62 34.03
N THR A 73 -10.48 -20.74 34.06
CA THR A 73 -9.63 -20.23 35.16
C THR A 73 -9.63 -18.70 35.14
N GLN A 74 -9.69 -18.08 36.33
CA GLN A 74 -9.47 -16.64 36.48
C GLN A 74 -8.00 -16.39 36.84
N LEU A 75 -7.31 -15.63 36.00
CA LEU A 75 -5.92 -15.19 36.15
C LEU A 75 -5.85 -13.66 36.04
N VAL A 76 -6.91 -12.96 36.47
CA VAL A 76 -7.01 -11.51 36.37
C VAL A 76 -5.86 -10.87 37.15
N SER A 77 -5.07 -10.03 36.48
CA SER A 77 -3.89 -9.37 37.07
C SER A 77 -2.87 -10.32 37.71
N ALA A 78 -2.86 -11.61 37.32
CA ALA A 78 -1.83 -12.55 37.77
C ALA A 78 -0.49 -12.24 37.10
N ASP A 79 0.61 -12.51 37.80
CA ASP A 79 1.96 -12.39 37.23
C ASP A 79 2.44 -13.76 36.75
N LEU A 80 2.41 -13.96 35.44
CA LEU A 80 2.92 -15.12 34.72
C LEU A 80 4.18 -14.77 33.92
N SER A 81 4.95 -13.75 34.34
CA SER A 81 6.19 -13.37 33.65
C SER A 81 7.13 -14.56 33.55
N GLU A 82 7.68 -14.79 32.35
CA GLU A 82 8.58 -15.90 32.03
C GLU A 82 7.99 -17.31 32.26
N VAL A 83 6.66 -17.45 32.31
CA VAL A 83 6.00 -18.75 32.41
C VAL A 83 6.32 -19.63 31.19
N SER A 84 6.41 -20.94 31.41
CA SER A 84 6.41 -21.94 30.32
C SER A 84 5.02 -22.54 30.17
N MET A 85 4.41 -22.33 29.01
CA MET A 85 3.10 -22.86 28.63
C MET A 85 3.21 -23.57 27.28
N VAL A 86 3.51 -24.87 27.32
CA VAL A 86 3.51 -25.72 26.12
C VAL A 86 2.24 -26.56 26.07
N CYS A 87 1.46 -26.37 25.01
CA CYS A 87 0.17 -27.03 24.79
C CYS A 87 -0.80 -27.00 26.00
N PRO A 88 -1.03 -25.85 26.68
CA PRO A 88 -2.06 -25.78 27.70
C PRO A 88 -3.46 -25.85 27.06
N GLY A 89 -4.43 -26.41 27.78
CA GLY A 89 -5.84 -26.31 27.43
C GLY A 89 -6.42 -25.01 27.96
N MET A 90 -6.79 -24.07 27.07
CA MET A 90 -7.31 -22.75 27.47
C MET A 90 -8.60 -22.43 26.71
N GLU A 91 -9.72 -22.56 27.41
CA GLU A 91 -11.05 -22.23 26.92
C GLU A 91 -11.73 -21.35 27.96
N ARG A 92 -12.19 -20.16 27.58
CA ARG A 92 -12.82 -19.18 28.48
C ARG A 92 -11.93 -18.79 29.69
N THR A 93 -10.61 -18.90 29.55
CA THR A 93 -9.67 -18.43 30.57
C THR A 93 -9.62 -16.90 30.57
N ASN A 94 -9.64 -16.29 31.77
CA ASN A 94 -9.60 -14.84 31.91
C ASN A 94 -8.20 -14.38 32.37
N LEU A 95 -7.47 -13.73 31.48
CA LEU A 95 -6.14 -13.16 31.68
C LEU A 95 -6.16 -11.63 31.64
N GLN A 96 -7.31 -11.01 31.91
CA GLN A 96 -7.43 -9.56 31.91
C GLN A 96 -6.37 -8.91 32.82
N GLY A 97 -5.58 -8.00 32.27
CA GLY A 97 -4.50 -7.30 32.98
C GLY A 97 -3.35 -8.20 33.48
N ALA A 98 -3.33 -9.48 33.10
CA ALA A 98 -2.27 -10.39 33.51
C ALA A 98 -0.94 -10.05 32.83
N SER A 99 0.18 -10.36 33.48
CA SER A 99 1.50 -10.23 32.85
C SER A 99 2.00 -11.58 32.37
N LEU A 100 2.30 -11.71 31.08
CA LEU A 100 2.97 -12.84 30.45
C LEU A 100 4.27 -12.38 29.78
N ARG A 101 4.92 -11.35 30.33
CA ARG A 101 6.18 -10.81 29.79
C ARG A 101 7.20 -11.90 29.61
N SER A 102 7.83 -11.96 28.43
CA SER A 102 8.87 -12.95 28.14
C SER A 102 8.45 -14.41 28.36
N ALA A 103 7.15 -14.71 28.34
CA ALA A 103 6.66 -16.07 28.46
C ALA A 103 7.01 -16.91 27.21
N TYR A 104 7.04 -18.23 27.41
CA TYR A 104 7.18 -19.21 26.34
C TYR A 104 5.82 -19.89 26.15
N VAL A 105 5.11 -19.56 25.06
CA VAL A 105 3.72 -19.93 24.81
C VAL A 105 3.56 -20.75 23.54
N HIS A 106 4.33 -21.83 23.41
CA HIS A 106 4.40 -22.66 22.22
C HIS A 106 3.18 -23.59 22.04
N ALA A 107 2.66 -23.66 20.82
CA ALA A 107 1.52 -24.52 20.44
C ALA A 107 0.31 -24.38 21.38
N LEU A 108 0.06 -23.15 21.83
CA LEU A 108 -1.06 -22.82 22.69
C LEU A 108 -2.35 -22.71 21.87
N ALA A 109 -3.46 -23.28 22.37
CA ALA A 109 -4.78 -23.13 21.77
C ALA A 109 -5.69 -22.38 22.74
N ALA A 110 -5.76 -21.05 22.59
CA ALA A 110 -6.65 -20.20 23.36
C ALA A 110 -7.96 -20.00 22.60
N GLN A 111 -9.06 -20.48 23.18
CA GLN A 111 -10.38 -20.34 22.62
C GLN A 111 -11.26 -19.49 23.54
N THR A 112 -11.86 -18.42 23.00
CA THR A 112 -12.79 -17.53 23.73
C THR A 112 -12.20 -17.01 25.06
N CYS A 113 -10.88 -16.81 25.10
CA CYS A 113 -10.18 -16.29 26.27
C CYS A 113 -10.17 -14.74 26.26
N THR A 114 -9.95 -14.15 27.42
CA THR A 114 -9.82 -12.68 27.57
C THR A 114 -8.40 -12.32 27.94
N PHE A 115 -7.75 -11.46 27.17
CA PHE A 115 -6.41 -10.90 27.38
C PHE A 115 -6.45 -9.36 27.44
N ASP A 116 -7.63 -8.78 27.68
CA ASP A 116 -7.81 -7.33 27.67
C ASP A 116 -6.83 -6.66 28.65
N GLY A 117 -6.04 -5.71 28.14
CA GLY A 117 -4.98 -5.02 28.88
C GLY A 117 -3.86 -5.91 29.43
N ALA A 118 -3.76 -7.17 28.99
CA ALA A 118 -2.69 -8.07 29.38
C ALA A 118 -1.36 -7.65 28.72
N ASP A 119 -0.26 -7.89 29.41
CA ASP A 119 1.09 -7.61 28.94
C ASP A 119 1.76 -8.91 28.47
N LEU A 120 1.77 -9.12 27.16
CA LEU A 120 2.45 -10.20 26.45
C LEU A 120 3.72 -9.66 25.74
N SER A 121 4.34 -8.60 26.25
CA SER A 121 5.54 -8.05 25.64
C SER A 121 6.71 -9.04 25.72
N GLY A 122 7.48 -9.09 24.62
CA GLY A 122 8.68 -9.90 24.52
C GLY A 122 8.45 -11.42 24.59
N LEU A 123 7.24 -11.93 24.29
CA LEU A 123 7.00 -13.38 24.19
C LEU A 123 8.14 -14.05 23.44
N ARG A 124 8.77 -15.04 24.08
CA ARG A 124 9.99 -15.68 23.57
C ARG A 124 9.71 -16.60 22.40
N ASP A 125 8.54 -17.24 22.42
CA ASP A 125 8.07 -18.13 21.37
C ASP A 125 6.55 -18.28 21.47
N ALA A 126 5.84 -17.94 20.38
CA ALA A 126 4.42 -18.23 20.19
C ALA A 126 4.17 -19.01 18.88
N THR A 127 5.17 -19.74 18.40
CA THR A 127 5.06 -20.55 17.19
C THR A 127 4.00 -21.63 17.37
N GLY A 128 3.16 -21.80 16.33
CA GLY A 128 2.06 -22.76 16.33
C GLY A 128 0.89 -22.39 17.25
N THR A 129 0.91 -21.19 17.85
CA THR A 129 -0.17 -20.74 18.73
C THR A 129 -1.37 -20.26 17.95
N LEU A 130 -2.55 -20.65 18.42
CA LEU A 130 -3.85 -20.28 17.89
C LEU A 130 -4.63 -19.49 18.95
N PHE A 131 -4.95 -18.25 18.62
CA PHE A 131 -5.97 -17.45 19.28
C PHE A 131 -7.25 -17.51 18.45
N HIS A 132 -8.32 -18.02 19.05
CA HIS A 132 -9.63 -18.16 18.39
C HIS A 132 -10.72 -17.51 19.22
N GLY A 133 -11.40 -16.50 18.67
CA GLY A 133 -12.51 -15.85 19.37
C GLY A 133 -12.10 -15.08 20.63
N CYS A 134 -10.82 -14.69 20.76
CA CYS A 134 -10.30 -14.08 21.98
C CYS A 134 -10.53 -12.57 21.99
N SER A 135 -10.84 -12.02 23.16
CA SER A 135 -10.74 -10.57 23.40
C SER A 135 -9.30 -10.25 23.80
N MET A 136 -8.66 -9.32 23.11
CA MET A 136 -7.27 -8.91 23.28
C MET A 136 -7.16 -7.37 23.17
N ARG A 137 -8.17 -6.67 23.70
CA ARG A 137 -8.25 -5.21 23.58
C ARG A 137 -7.18 -4.55 24.42
N GLY A 138 -6.43 -3.62 23.83
CA GLY A 138 -5.35 -2.92 24.53
C GLY A 138 -4.24 -3.85 25.04
N THR A 139 -4.12 -5.06 24.50
CA THR A 139 -3.05 -6.00 24.85
C THR A 139 -1.70 -5.49 24.34
N GLU A 140 -0.64 -5.67 25.14
CA GLU A 140 0.73 -5.34 24.75
C GLU A 140 1.44 -6.59 24.23
N LEU A 141 1.96 -6.55 23.00
CA LEU A 141 2.68 -7.60 22.29
C LEU A 141 4.02 -7.06 21.74
N ASP A 142 4.51 -5.97 22.32
CA ASP A 142 5.72 -5.30 21.85
C ASP A 142 6.93 -6.23 21.92
N GLY A 143 7.68 -6.32 20.82
CA GLY A 143 8.84 -7.20 20.69
C GLY A 143 8.54 -8.70 20.77
N ALA A 144 7.27 -9.11 20.70
CA ALA A 144 6.88 -10.52 20.80
C ALA A 144 7.30 -11.33 19.56
N HIS A 145 7.71 -12.59 19.78
CA HIS A 145 7.96 -13.57 18.71
C HIS A 145 6.68 -14.34 18.35
N LEU A 146 5.91 -13.79 17.42
CA LEU A 146 4.60 -14.29 16.95
C LEU A 146 4.68 -15.02 15.61
N ALA A 147 5.87 -15.46 15.20
CA ALA A 147 6.09 -16.08 13.90
C ALA A 147 5.21 -17.34 13.73
N GLY A 148 4.48 -17.41 12.62
CA GLY A 148 3.58 -18.53 12.30
C GLY A 148 2.40 -18.71 13.26
N SER A 149 2.10 -17.71 14.09
CA SER A 149 0.91 -17.70 14.96
C SER A 149 -0.37 -17.44 14.15
N PHE A 150 -1.51 -17.85 14.70
CA PHE A 150 -2.82 -17.69 14.08
C PHE A 150 -3.74 -16.88 15.00
N PHE A 151 -4.30 -15.81 14.46
CA PHE A 151 -5.37 -15.03 15.08
C PHE A 151 -6.62 -15.18 14.22
N TYR A 152 -7.67 -15.75 14.79
CA TYR A 152 -8.95 -15.93 14.11
C TYR A 152 -10.08 -15.38 14.98
N GLN A 153 -10.90 -14.49 14.43
CA GLN A 153 -12.04 -13.89 15.15
C GLN A 153 -11.66 -13.25 16.49
N CYS A 154 -10.46 -12.66 16.55
CA CYS A 154 -9.95 -11.99 17.74
C CYS A 154 -10.19 -10.48 17.67
N ASP A 155 -10.28 -9.85 18.82
CA ASP A 155 -10.36 -8.39 18.94
C ASP A 155 -9.04 -7.87 19.54
N LEU A 156 -8.16 -7.37 18.67
CA LEU A 156 -6.86 -6.75 19.00
C LEU A 156 -6.94 -5.21 18.93
N SER A 157 -8.14 -4.64 19.02
CA SER A 157 -8.32 -3.18 18.95
C SER A 157 -7.55 -2.49 20.07
N ASP A 158 -6.97 -1.33 19.76
CA ASP A 158 -6.10 -0.55 20.65
C ASP A 158 -4.84 -1.29 21.14
N GLY A 159 -4.55 -2.48 20.59
CA GLY A 159 -3.39 -3.28 20.96
C GLY A 159 -2.07 -2.72 20.45
N SER A 160 -0.99 -2.97 21.19
CA SER A 160 0.37 -2.63 20.80
C SER A 160 1.11 -3.87 20.33
N VAL A 161 1.67 -3.86 19.12
CA VAL A 161 2.39 -4.99 18.50
C VAL A 161 3.70 -4.47 17.90
N ARG A 162 4.32 -3.48 18.56
CA ARG A 162 5.48 -2.74 18.02
C ARG A 162 6.70 -3.63 17.97
N ALA A 163 7.46 -3.55 16.89
CA ALA A 163 8.67 -4.34 16.68
C ALA A 163 8.51 -5.86 16.89
N ALA A 164 7.27 -6.38 16.83
CA ALA A 164 7.00 -7.80 16.96
C ALA A 164 7.41 -8.54 15.68
N ASN A 165 7.75 -9.82 15.82
CA ASN A 165 7.97 -10.70 14.68
C ASN A 165 6.69 -11.44 14.32
N LEU A 166 6.03 -11.00 13.24
CA LEU A 166 4.80 -11.59 12.69
C LEU A 166 5.07 -12.42 11.43
N GLN A 167 6.31 -12.88 11.22
CA GLN A 167 6.67 -13.63 10.02
C GLN A 167 5.77 -14.86 9.84
N GLY A 168 5.09 -14.93 8.69
CA GLY A 168 4.19 -16.03 8.33
C GLY A 168 2.95 -16.18 9.22
N ALA A 169 2.67 -15.22 10.10
CA ALA A 169 1.46 -15.23 10.90
C ALA A 169 0.21 -15.00 10.03
N LEU A 170 -0.92 -15.51 10.48
CA LEU A 170 -2.22 -15.32 9.83
C LEU A 170 -3.17 -14.58 10.77
N ILE A 171 -3.72 -13.47 10.30
CA ILE A 171 -4.75 -12.69 10.99
C ILE A 171 -5.99 -12.70 10.11
N ASN A 172 -7.05 -13.34 10.59
CA ASN A 172 -8.26 -13.54 9.80
C ASN A 172 -9.52 -13.22 10.61
N GLU A 173 -10.43 -12.46 10.01
CA GLU A 173 -11.71 -12.10 10.65
C GLU A 173 -11.53 -11.40 12.00
N CYS A 174 -10.44 -10.64 12.18
CA CYS A 174 -10.10 -9.95 13.43
C CYS A 174 -10.43 -8.46 13.38
N LEU A 175 -10.49 -7.83 14.55
CA LEU A 175 -10.52 -6.37 14.71
C LEU A 175 -9.14 -5.90 15.13
N LEU A 176 -8.55 -4.93 14.42
CA LEU A 176 -7.27 -4.31 14.73
C LEU A 176 -7.39 -2.78 14.74
N ASP A 177 -8.59 -2.26 15.00
CA ASP A 177 -8.83 -0.83 14.96
C ASP A 177 -7.93 -0.12 16.00
N ASN A 178 -7.25 0.95 15.58
CA ASN A 178 -6.22 1.68 16.33
C ASN A 178 -5.01 0.85 16.79
N ALA A 179 -4.86 -0.40 16.34
CA ALA A 179 -3.71 -1.22 16.73
C ALA A 179 -2.41 -0.65 16.13
N VAL A 180 -1.30 -0.80 16.87
CA VAL A 180 0.00 -0.26 16.45
C VAL A 180 1.02 -1.37 16.22
N LEU A 181 1.29 -1.66 14.96
CA LEU A 181 2.27 -2.65 14.48
C LEU A 181 3.55 -1.96 13.96
N ASP A 182 3.86 -0.77 14.47
CA ASP A 182 5.01 0.02 14.04
C ASP A 182 6.33 -0.75 14.18
N GLY A 183 7.14 -0.73 13.14
CA GLY A 183 8.43 -1.42 13.09
C GLY A 183 8.35 -2.95 13.13
N ALA A 184 7.15 -3.54 13.02
CA ALA A 184 7.00 -5.00 13.03
C ALA A 184 7.66 -5.67 11.82
N LEU A 185 8.11 -6.91 12.02
CA LEU A 185 8.59 -7.78 10.95
C LEU A 185 7.41 -8.55 10.37
N VAL A 186 7.07 -8.30 9.10
CA VAL A 186 5.81 -8.74 8.49
C VAL A 186 6.00 -9.64 7.26
N ASP A 187 7.16 -10.31 7.16
CA ASP A 187 7.47 -11.24 6.09
C ASP A 187 6.39 -12.33 5.96
N GLN A 188 5.71 -12.40 4.81
CA GLN A 188 4.62 -13.34 4.55
C GLN A 188 3.44 -13.26 5.55
N LEU A 189 3.31 -12.16 6.31
CA LEU A 189 2.13 -11.91 7.12
C LEU A 189 0.91 -11.79 6.20
N THR A 190 -0.19 -12.46 6.56
CA THR A 190 -1.45 -12.36 5.84
C THR A 190 -2.55 -11.86 6.76
N ILE A 191 -3.12 -10.70 6.43
CA ILE A 191 -4.28 -10.13 7.10
C ILE A 191 -5.45 -10.12 6.11
N THR A 192 -6.53 -10.83 6.47
CA THR A 192 -7.69 -10.99 5.59
C THR A 192 -9.00 -10.83 6.33
N LYS A 193 -10.02 -10.26 5.68
CA LYS A 193 -11.37 -10.08 6.27
C LYS A 193 -11.36 -9.39 7.63
N SER A 194 -10.34 -8.57 7.91
CA SER A 194 -10.13 -7.95 9.21
C SER A 194 -10.35 -6.44 9.10
N ALA A 195 -10.69 -5.81 10.22
CA ALA A 195 -10.81 -4.36 10.33
C ALA A 195 -9.46 -3.77 10.73
N LEU A 196 -8.99 -2.78 9.98
CA LEU A 196 -7.74 -2.06 10.19
C LEU A 196 -7.97 -0.54 10.22
N HIS A 197 -9.07 -0.09 10.83
CA HIS A 197 -9.34 1.35 10.92
C HIS A 197 -8.28 2.02 11.80
N GLU A 198 -7.61 3.06 11.27
CA GLU A 198 -6.55 3.80 11.98
C GLU A 198 -5.41 2.88 12.51
N THR A 199 -5.24 1.69 11.92
CA THR A 199 -4.14 0.78 12.26
C THR A 199 -2.84 1.33 11.69
N SER A 200 -1.77 1.25 12.48
CA SER A 200 -0.44 1.69 12.04
C SER A 200 0.51 0.54 11.80
N LEU A 201 1.17 0.52 10.64
CA LEU A 201 2.32 -0.32 10.31
C LEU A 201 3.52 0.56 9.94
N ARG A 202 3.67 1.70 10.61
CA ARG A 202 4.68 2.69 10.24
C ARG A 202 6.08 2.10 10.41
N GLY A 203 6.92 2.23 9.39
CA GLY A 203 8.26 1.66 9.40
C GLY A 203 8.32 0.13 9.53
N ALA A 204 7.20 -0.59 9.37
CA ALA A 204 7.21 -2.04 9.33
C ALA A 204 8.03 -2.54 8.13
N SER A 205 8.61 -3.73 8.24
CA SER A 205 9.46 -4.30 7.19
C SER A 205 9.16 -5.76 6.96
N GLY A 206 9.10 -6.17 5.70
CA GLY A 206 8.97 -7.58 5.35
C GLY A 206 8.47 -7.79 3.94
N LYS A 207 8.88 -8.90 3.32
CA LYS A 207 8.47 -9.21 1.95
C LYS A 207 7.15 -9.96 1.92
N GLY A 208 6.27 -9.52 1.02
CA GLY A 208 5.06 -10.26 0.68
C GLY A 208 3.97 -10.21 1.73
N LEU A 209 3.88 -9.10 2.49
CA LEU A 209 2.71 -8.77 3.29
C LEU A 209 1.46 -8.81 2.40
N VAL A 210 0.41 -9.45 2.88
CA VAL A 210 -0.90 -9.54 2.22
C VAL A 210 -1.94 -8.86 3.08
N LEU A 211 -2.57 -7.81 2.54
CA LEU A 211 -3.73 -7.13 3.07
C LEU A 211 -4.86 -7.29 2.05
N GLN A 212 -5.80 -8.20 2.31
CA GLN A 212 -6.83 -8.53 1.32
C GLN A 212 -8.23 -8.60 1.92
N ARG A 213 -9.21 -8.06 1.19
CA ARG A 213 -10.64 -8.11 1.58
C ARG A 213 -10.87 -7.56 2.99
N LEU A 214 -10.24 -6.43 3.31
CA LEU A 214 -10.40 -5.80 4.61
C LEU A 214 -11.84 -5.29 4.77
N THR A 215 -12.37 -5.36 5.98
CA THR A 215 -13.73 -4.90 6.29
C THR A 215 -13.77 -3.40 6.55
N SER A 216 -12.67 -2.83 7.04
CA SER A 216 -12.41 -1.40 7.17
C SER A 216 -10.90 -1.17 7.09
N ALA A 217 -10.46 -0.05 6.51
CA ALA A 217 -9.05 0.34 6.45
C ALA A 217 -8.88 1.87 6.34
N ASP A 218 -9.90 2.65 6.69
CA ASP A 218 -9.82 4.11 6.69
C ASP A 218 -8.76 4.56 7.69
N GLY A 219 -7.88 5.48 7.28
CA GLY A 219 -6.77 5.96 8.10
C GLY A 219 -5.62 4.97 8.28
N LEU A 220 -5.58 3.85 7.53
CA LEU A 220 -4.46 2.91 7.55
C LEU A 220 -3.13 3.63 7.30
N VAL A 221 -2.15 3.39 8.18
CA VAL A 221 -0.82 4.00 8.07
C VAL A 221 0.21 2.94 7.64
N LEU A 222 0.84 3.17 6.49
CA LEU A 222 1.95 2.43 5.90
C LEU A 222 3.19 3.32 5.69
N ALA A 223 3.20 4.53 6.26
CA ALA A 223 4.27 5.49 6.06
C ALA A 223 5.65 4.91 6.44
N ASP A 224 6.66 5.22 5.61
CA ASP A 224 8.05 4.77 5.73
C ASP A 224 8.25 3.24 5.83
N ALA A 225 7.22 2.43 5.56
CA ALA A 225 7.32 0.98 5.63
C ALA A 225 8.11 0.41 4.43
N ALA A 226 8.86 -0.66 4.65
CA ALA A 226 9.62 -1.38 3.64
C ALA A 226 8.93 -2.70 3.30
N LEU A 227 8.00 -2.65 2.33
CA LEU A 227 7.06 -3.72 2.01
C LEU A 227 7.18 -4.18 0.55
N PRO A 228 8.34 -4.73 0.12
CA PRO A 228 8.47 -5.25 -1.23
C PRO A 228 7.48 -6.39 -1.47
N SER A 229 6.89 -6.40 -2.68
CA SER A 229 5.84 -7.34 -3.07
C SER A 229 4.59 -7.28 -2.18
N LEU A 230 4.29 -6.10 -1.60
CA LEU A 230 3.02 -5.85 -0.89
C LEU A 230 1.84 -6.19 -1.78
N ARG A 231 0.91 -7.01 -1.27
CA ARG A 231 -0.39 -7.24 -1.90
C ARG A 231 -1.46 -6.54 -1.10
N LEU A 232 -1.97 -5.44 -1.64
CA LEU A 232 -3.11 -4.70 -1.12
C LEU A 232 -4.25 -4.87 -2.13
N SER A 233 -5.15 -5.82 -1.92
CA SER A 233 -6.15 -6.16 -2.94
C SER A 233 -7.56 -6.26 -2.39
N GLU A 234 -8.55 -5.80 -3.15
CA GLU A 234 -9.94 -5.74 -2.69
C GLU A 234 -10.09 -4.94 -1.37
N VAL A 235 -9.35 -3.84 -1.24
CA VAL A 235 -9.36 -2.97 -0.06
C VAL A 235 -10.00 -1.63 -0.41
N ARG A 236 -10.92 -1.18 0.45
CA ARG A 236 -11.50 0.17 0.40
C ARG A 236 -11.05 0.93 1.63
N ALA A 237 -10.42 2.08 1.41
CA ALA A 237 -9.87 2.91 2.46
C ALA A 237 -9.83 4.36 2.02
N ASP A 238 -10.28 5.26 2.89
CA ASP A 238 -10.07 6.69 2.74
C ASP A 238 -8.84 7.13 3.54
N ARG A 239 -8.07 8.08 2.99
CA ARG A 239 -6.94 8.74 3.69
C ARG A 239 -5.86 7.78 4.20
N VAL A 240 -5.50 6.77 3.40
CA VAL A 240 -4.32 5.93 3.67
C VAL A 240 -3.07 6.80 3.66
N ASP A 241 -2.28 6.76 4.73
CA ASP A 241 -0.96 7.40 4.80
C ASP A 241 0.11 6.39 4.42
N ALA A 242 0.63 6.47 3.21
CA ALA A 242 1.70 5.65 2.67
C ALA A 242 2.86 6.51 2.15
N ALA A 243 3.08 7.69 2.75
CA ALA A 243 4.19 8.55 2.40
C ALA A 243 5.52 7.84 2.66
N GLY A 244 6.44 7.90 1.69
CA GLY A 244 7.74 7.23 1.77
C GLY A 244 7.70 5.69 1.73
N LEU A 245 6.53 5.08 1.46
CA LEU A 245 6.38 3.62 1.36
C LEU A 245 7.34 3.04 0.31
N ALA A 246 8.17 2.07 0.70
CA ALA A 246 9.02 1.31 -0.20
C ALA A 246 8.37 -0.03 -0.55
N ALA A 247 7.52 -0.04 -1.59
CA ALA A 247 6.71 -1.19 -1.99
C ALA A 247 6.92 -1.55 -3.47
N ARG A 248 8.16 -1.89 -3.82
CA ARG A 248 8.52 -2.39 -5.15
C ARG A 248 7.75 -3.67 -5.48
N ASP A 249 7.31 -3.79 -6.72
CA ASP A 249 6.51 -4.90 -7.23
C ASP A 249 5.19 -5.12 -6.45
N ALA A 250 4.66 -4.06 -5.84
CA ALA A 250 3.38 -4.14 -5.14
C ALA A 250 2.20 -4.38 -6.09
N ASP A 251 1.14 -4.96 -5.56
CA ASP A 251 -0.11 -5.21 -6.25
C ASP A 251 -1.27 -4.53 -5.52
N PHE A 252 -1.87 -3.52 -6.16
CA PHE A 252 -3.00 -2.74 -5.66
C PHE A 252 -4.33 -3.13 -6.31
N THR A 253 -4.42 -4.33 -6.93
CA THR A 253 -5.59 -4.73 -7.72
C THR A 253 -6.91 -4.60 -6.94
N GLU A 254 -7.90 -3.96 -7.58
CA GLU A 254 -9.25 -3.78 -7.03
C GLU A 254 -9.31 -2.98 -5.72
N THR A 255 -8.41 -2.00 -5.56
CA THR A 255 -8.43 -1.08 -4.41
C THR A 255 -9.21 0.20 -4.68
N VAL A 256 -9.76 0.78 -3.62
CA VAL A 256 -10.27 2.15 -3.58
C VAL A 256 -9.50 2.88 -2.49
N LEU A 257 -8.58 3.77 -2.87
CA LEU A 257 -7.72 4.53 -1.95
C LEU A 257 -7.91 6.04 -2.18
N THR A 258 -9.11 6.53 -1.84
CA THR A 258 -9.48 7.94 -2.06
C THR A 258 -8.57 8.86 -1.24
N GLY A 259 -7.92 9.81 -1.92
CA GLY A 259 -7.04 10.78 -1.27
C GLY A 259 -5.85 10.15 -0.54
N ALA A 260 -5.42 8.95 -0.92
CA ALA A 260 -4.26 8.31 -0.32
C ALA A 260 -3.00 9.14 -0.53
N ASP A 261 -2.16 9.22 0.50
CA ASP A 261 -0.85 9.84 0.42
C ASP A 261 0.19 8.78 0.06
N LEU A 262 0.71 8.83 -1.16
CA LEU A 262 1.79 8.01 -1.70
C LEU A 262 3.00 8.90 -2.06
N THR A 263 3.12 10.06 -1.41
CA THR A 263 4.20 11.02 -1.66
C THR A 263 5.55 10.37 -1.41
N ARG A 264 6.46 10.45 -2.39
CA ARG A 264 7.80 9.84 -2.38
C ARG A 264 7.80 8.31 -2.21
N ALA A 265 6.68 7.63 -2.46
CA ALA A 265 6.63 6.17 -2.42
C ALA A 265 7.45 5.55 -3.55
N ASP A 266 8.21 4.49 -3.27
CA ASP A 266 8.82 3.62 -4.28
C ASP A 266 7.85 2.50 -4.65
N LEU A 267 7.15 2.71 -5.76
CA LEU A 267 6.19 1.80 -6.37
C LEU A 267 6.74 1.27 -7.72
N SER A 268 8.06 1.13 -7.84
CA SER A 268 8.67 0.57 -9.05
C SER A 268 8.12 -0.85 -9.31
N GLY A 269 7.65 -1.14 -10.52
CA GLY A 269 7.04 -2.41 -10.87
C GLY A 269 5.61 -2.62 -10.36
N VAL A 270 4.98 -1.60 -9.77
CA VAL A 270 3.61 -1.72 -9.20
C VAL A 270 2.57 -2.15 -10.24
N ARG A 271 1.57 -2.90 -9.80
CA ARG A 271 0.34 -3.19 -10.53
C ARG A 271 -0.83 -2.43 -9.90
N ILE A 272 -1.34 -1.42 -10.61
CA ILE A 272 -2.56 -0.68 -10.27
C ILE A 272 -3.61 -1.10 -11.30
N SER A 273 -4.46 -2.07 -10.96
CA SER A 273 -5.45 -2.63 -11.88
C SER A 273 -6.84 -2.57 -11.27
N ARG A 274 -7.80 -2.01 -12.01
CA ARG A 274 -9.19 -1.84 -11.55
C ARG A 274 -9.28 -1.04 -10.25
N CYS A 275 -8.46 -0.01 -10.09
CA CYS A 275 -8.38 0.80 -8.87
C CYS A 275 -9.11 2.14 -9.01
N ASP A 276 -9.53 2.70 -7.88
CA ASP A 276 -10.05 4.07 -7.77
C ASP A 276 -9.20 4.87 -6.78
N LEU A 277 -8.47 5.87 -7.29
CA LEU A 277 -7.47 6.67 -6.57
C LEU A 277 -7.71 8.18 -6.79
N PRO A 278 -8.94 8.70 -6.65
CA PRO A 278 -9.22 10.09 -6.97
C PRO A 278 -8.53 10.99 -5.94
N GLY A 279 -7.84 12.02 -6.44
CA GLY A 279 -7.10 12.97 -5.61
C GLY A 279 -5.90 12.38 -4.87
N ALA A 280 -5.45 11.16 -5.20
CA ALA A 280 -4.28 10.56 -4.57
C ALA A 280 -3.03 11.44 -4.76
N LEU A 281 -2.21 11.52 -3.72
CA LEU A 281 -0.96 12.29 -3.72
C LEU A 281 0.20 11.37 -4.08
N LEU A 282 0.77 11.50 -5.27
CA LEU A 282 1.92 10.74 -5.75
C LEU A 282 3.10 11.67 -6.10
N THR A 283 3.22 12.77 -5.36
CA THR A 283 4.31 13.74 -5.59
C THR A 283 5.65 13.04 -5.40
N GLU A 284 6.55 13.16 -6.37
CA GLU A 284 7.86 12.51 -6.40
C GLU A 284 7.83 10.96 -6.27
N ALA A 285 6.68 10.31 -6.50
CA ALA A 285 6.58 8.86 -6.44
C ALA A 285 7.32 8.18 -7.61
N HIS A 286 7.86 6.99 -7.38
CA HIS A 286 8.51 6.17 -8.39
C HIS A 286 7.57 5.07 -8.88
N LEU A 287 7.26 5.06 -10.18
CA LEU A 287 6.35 4.15 -10.87
C LEU A 287 7.08 3.42 -12.02
N THR A 288 8.41 3.43 -12.03
CA THR A 288 9.23 2.87 -13.10
C THR A 288 8.90 1.40 -13.36
N GLY A 289 8.63 1.05 -14.63
CA GLY A 289 8.26 -0.30 -15.04
C GLY A 289 6.90 -0.79 -14.51
N GLY A 290 6.12 0.08 -13.87
CA GLY A 290 4.80 -0.26 -13.36
C GLY A 290 3.74 -0.38 -14.46
N SER A 291 2.54 -0.80 -14.05
CA SER A 291 1.36 -0.89 -14.90
C SER A 291 0.14 -0.32 -14.19
N ILE A 292 -0.56 0.60 -14.88
CA ILE A 292 -1.84 1.17 -14.48
C ILE A 292 -2.86 0.76 -15.54
N ALA A 293 -3.83 -0.05 -15.19
CA ALA A 293 -4.81 -0.59 -16.13
C ALA A 293 -6.24 -0.42 -15.60
N THR A 294 -7.17 0.02 -16.45
CA THR A 294 -8.61 0.07 -16.12
C THR A 294 -8.91 0.79 -14.79
N SER A 295 -8.16 1.85 -14.49
CA SER A 295 -8.18 2.52 -13.17
C SER A 295 -8.52 4.01 -13.26
N SER A 296 -8.98 4.60 -12.17
CA SER A 296 -9.21 6.04 -12.04
C SER A 296 -8.16 6.69 -11.13
N LEU A 297 -7.51 7.74 -11.61
CA LEU A 297 -6.59 8.61 -10.88
C LEU A 297 -6.97 10.08 -11.15
N ARG A 298 -8.27 10.37 -11.17
CA ARG A 298 -8.78 11.71 -11.47
C ARG A 298 -8.29 12.71 -10.43
N GLY A 299 -7.74 13.83 -10.89
CA GLY A 299 -7.18 14.87 -10.02
C GLY A 299 -5.98 14.41 -9.17
N ALA A 300 -5.40 13.24 -9.44
CA ALA A 300 -4.23 12.77 -8.72
C ALA A 300 -3.01 13.70 -8.98
N VAL A 301 -2.14 13.83 -7.98
CA VAL A 301 -0.99 14.73 -8.02
C VAL A 301 0.30 13.93 -8.19
N LEU A 302 0.83 13.85 -9.42
CA LEU A 302 2.04 13.11 -9.80
C LEU A 302 3.25 14.04 -10.07
N ARG A 303 3.30 15.20 -9.42
CA ARG A 303 4.32 16.23 -9.68
C ARG A 303 5.72 15.68 -9.44
N GLY A 304 6.62 15.87 -10.40
CA GLY A 304 8.01 15.39 -10.31
C GLY A 304 8.18 13.86 -10.20
N GLY A 305 7.09 13.08 -10.38
CA GLY A 305 7.15 11.63 -10.33
C GLY A 305 7.96 11.02 -11.47
N HIS A 306 8.38 9.77 -11.29
CA HIS A 306 9.18 9.01 -12.25
C HIS A 306 8.39 7.80 -12.75
N GLY A 307 8.29 7.61 -14.06
CA GLY A 307 7.57 6.49 -14.68
C GLY A 307 8.23 6.04 -15.97
N GLU A 308 9.55 5.83 -15.94
CA GLU A 308 10.24 5.25 -17.11
C GLU A 308 9.69 3.85 -17.39
N ASN A 309 9.34 3.58 -18.66
CA ASN A 309 8.66 2.34 -19.08
C ASN A 309 7.34 2.06 -18.35
N LEU A 310 6.67 3.08 -17.80
CA LEU A 310 5.33 2.93 -17.23
C LEU A 310 4.31 2.62 -18.33
N HIS A 311 3.45 1.64 -18.07
CA HIS A 311 2.33 1.29 -18.93
C HIS A 311 1.02 1.79 -18.32
N VAL A 312 0.27 2.60 -19.07
CA VAL A 312 -1.05 3.10 -18.66
C VAL A 312 -2.06 2.72 -19.73
N VAL A 313 -3.10 1.98 -19.38
CA VAL A 313 -4.09 1.44 -20.33
C VAL A 313 -5.50 1.66 -19.81
N GLU A 314 -6.40 2.13 -20.66
CA GLU A 314 -7.85 2.22 -20.39
C GLU A 314 -8.18 2.92 -19.07
N SER A 315 -7.41 3.95 -18.71
CA SER A 315 -7.47 4.59 -17.39
C SER A 315 -7.88 6.06 -17.49
N ASP A 316 -8.36 6.61 -16.38
CA ASP A 316 -8.83 7.99 -16.28
C ASP A 316 -7.90 8.83 -15.39
N LEU A 317 -7.14 9.74 -16.01
CA LEU A 317 -6.27 10.73 -15.39
C LEU A 317 -6.77 12.16 -15.69
N THR A 318 -8.09 12.33 -15.84
CA THR A 318 -8.71 13.66 -16.04
C THR A 318 -8.30 14.59 -14.90
N GLU A 319 -7.85 15.80 -15.25
CA GLU A 319 -7.38 16.85 -14.34
C GLU A 319 -6.19 16.44 -13.44
N ALA A 320 -5.49 15.35 -13.73
CA ALA A 320 -4.30 14.95 -12.99
C ALA A 320 -3.15 15.96 -13.18
N ASP A 321 -2.37 16.18 -12.12
CA ASP A 321 -1.20 17.07 -12.14
C ASP A 321 0.11 16.27 -12.32
N LEU A 322 0.59 16.23 -13.55
CA LEU A 322 1.83 15.59 -14.00
C LEU A 322 2.94 16.61 -14.27
N CYS A 323 2.91 17.78 -13.63
CA CYS A 323 3.92 18.82 -13.81
C CYS A 323 5.32 18.28 -13.48
N GLY A 324 6.26 18.37 -14.44
CA GLY A 324 7.62 17.87 -14.29
C GLY A 324 7.75 16.34 -14.24
N PHE A 325 6.69 15.59 -14.54
CA PHE A 325 6.73 14.12 -14.53
C PHE A 325 7.72 13.59 -15.58
N THR A 326 8.51 12.58 -15.21
CA THR A 326 9.49 11.95 -16.10
C THR A 326 8.99 10.57 -16.54
N GLY A 327 8.39 10.49 -17.72
CA GLY A 327 7.82 9.28 -18.34
C GLY A 327 8.56 8.86 -19.61
N ARG A 328 9.87 8.64 -19.54
CA ARG A 328 10.66 8.17 -20.68
C ARG A 328 10.15 6.79 -21.15
N CYS A 329 9.95 6.62 -22.45
CA CYS A 329 9.42 5.39 -23.04
C CYS A 329 8.06 4.94 -22.45
N LEU A 330 7.30 5.87 -21.83
CA LEU A 330 5.97 5.59 -21.31
C LEU A 330 5.03 5.15 -22.44
N THR A 331 4.18 4.18 -22.16
CA THR A 331 3.10 3.77 -23.07
C THR A 331 1.76 4.09 -22.44
N ALA A 332 1.02 5.04 -23.02
CA ALA A 332 -0.37 5.34 -22.68
C ALA A 332 -1.29 4.87 -23.83
N ARG A 333 -2.23 3.99 -23.52
CA ARG A 333 -3.25 3.52 -24.47
C ARG A 333 -4.66 3.76 -23.97
N ASP A 334 -5.50 4.40 -24.78
CA ASP A 334 -6.93 4.63 -24.47
C ASP A 334 -7.13 5.31 -23.10
N VAL A 335 -6.26 6.28 -22.78
CA VAL A 335 -6.26 7.00 -21.50
C VAL A 335 -6.95 8.35 -21.66
N ARG A 336 -7.71 8.77 -20.63
CA ARG A 336 -8.25 10.13 -20.53
C ARG A 336 -7.30 11.01 -19.72
N LEU A 337 -6.70 11.99 -20.36
CA LEU A 337 -5.88 13.07 -19.79
C LEU A 337 -6.53 14.43 -20.05
N THR A 338 -7.86 14.49 -20.05
CA THR A 338 -8.59 15.74 -20.33
C THR A 338 -8.26 16.76 -19.24
N GLY A 339 -7.83 17.96 -19.62
CA GLY A 339 -7.43 19.02 -18.69
C GLY A 339 -6.20 18.71 -17.82
N ALA A 340 -5.48 17.60 -18.07
CA ALA A 340 -4.32 17.24 -17.26
C ALA A 340 -3.18 18.26 -17.41
N ASN A 341 -2.46 18.51 -16.32
CA ASN A 341 -1.30 19.40 -16.32
C ASN A 341 -0.02 18.59 -16.58
N LEU A 342 0.56 18.73 -17.76
CA LEU A 342 1.79 18.07 -18.21
C LEU A 342 2.94 19.08 -18.42
N ARG A 343 2.87 20.25 -17.77
CA ARG A 343 3.89 21.30 -17.92
C ARG A 343 5.27 20.75 -17.59
N ASN A 344 6.24 21.01 -18.46
CA ASN A 344 7.62 20.54 -18.31
C ASN A 344 7.78 19.01 -18.13
N ALA A 345 6.76 18.21 -18.47
CA ALA A 345 6.88 16.76 -18.40
C ALA A 345 7.89 16.25 -19.45
N ASN A 346 8.66 15.22 -19.10
CA ASN A 346 9.58 14.55 -20.01
C ASN A 346 8.98 13.23 -20.49
N LEU A 347 8.45 13.25 -21.70
CA LEU A 347 7.79 12.13 -22.40
C LEU A 347 8.62 11.68 -23.61
N TYR A 348 9.95 11.71 -23.48
CA TYR A 348 10.88 11.25 -24.52
C TYR A 348 10.55 9.82 -24.95
N ARG A 349 10.36 9.61 -26.26
CA ARG A 349 9.97 8.32 -26.87
C ARG A 349 8.68 7.71 -26.31
N ALA A 350 7.79 8.52 -25.73
CA ALA A 350 6.51 8.02 -25.26
C ALA A 350 5.62 7.56 -26.44
N MET A 351 4.79 6.55 -26.19
CA MET A 351 3.74 6.08 -27.08
C MET A 351 2.39 6.44 -26.47
N ILE A 352 1.69 7.39 -27.06
CA ILE A 352 0.42 7.92 -26.54
C ILE A 352 -0.65 7.74 -27.62
N THR A 353 -1.41 6.65 -27.54
CA THR A 353 -2.21 6.16 -28.67
C THR A 353 -3.60 5.70 -28.27
N GLY A 354 -4.61 5.94 -29.08
CA GLY A 354 -5.92 5.29 -28.94
C GLY A 354 -6.26 4.32 -30.07
N ASP A 355 -7.19 3.40 -29.82
CA ASP A 355 -7.85 2.61 -30.87
C ASP A 355 -9.40 2.61 -30.72
N PRO A 356 -10.14 3.43 -31.50
CA PRO A 356 -9.64 4.37 -32.50
C PRO A 356 -8.83 5.50 -31.83
N PRO A 357 -7.98 6.25 -32.56
CA PRO A 357 -7.09 7.28 -31.99
C PRO A 357 -7.75 8.28 -31.02
N ARG A 358 -9.04 8.57 -31.19
CA ARG A 358 -9.81 9.48 -30.32
C ARG A 358 -10.16 8.89 -28.95
N ALA A 359 -9.99 7.59 -28.73
CA ALA A 359 -10.15 6.96 -27.43
C ALA A 359 -9.07 7.43 -26.44
N MET A 360 -7.89 7.84 -26.94
CA MET A 360 -6.89 8.57 -26.17
C MET A 360 -7.22 10.07 -26.18
N SER A 361 -7.54 10.65 -25.03
CA SER A 361 -7.89 12.07 -24.90
C SER A 361 -6.83 12.85 -24.16
N LEU A 362 -6.33 13.91 -24.78
CA LEU A 362 -5.50 14.97 -24.21
C LEU A 362 -6.19 16.34 -24.40
N ARG A 363 -7.53 16.34 -24.52
CA ARG A 363 -8.28 17.58 -24.77
C ARG A 363 -8.03 18.60 -23.67
N GLY A 364 -7.65 19.82 -24.04
CA GLY A 364 -7.36 20.89 -23.09
C GLY A 364 -6.17 20.62 -22.15
N ALA A 365 -5.37 19.57 -22.38
CA ALA A 365 -4.20 19.28 -21.57
C ALA A 365 -3.12 20.37 -21.72
N VAL A 366 -2.40 20.66 -20.64
CA VAL A 366 -1.36 21.70 -20.61
C VAL A 366 0.01 21.04 -20.74
N LEU A 367 0.56 21.02 -21.95
CA LEU A 367 1.88 20.47 -22.29
C LEU A 367 2.95 21.57 -22.48
N GLU A 368 2.74 22.75 -21.92
CA GLU A 368 3.69 23.88 -22.06
C GLU A 368 5.09 23.46 -21.58
N GLY A 369 6.10 23.63 -22.43
CA GLY A 369 7.48 23.24 -22.15
C GLY A 369 7.75 21.72 -22.07
N ALA A 370 6.76 20.86 -22.33
CA ALA A 370 6.95 19.42 -22.29
C ALA A 370 7.91 18.91 -23.37
N THR A 371 8.64 17.84 -23.08
CA THR A 371 9.51 17.14 -24.03
C THR A 371 8.78 15.92 -24.59
N LEU A 372 8.47 15.95 -25.89
CA LEU A 372 7.81 14.88 -26.66
C LEU A 372 8.73 14.37 -27.78
N VAL A 373 10.04 14.52 -27.61
CA VAL A 373 11.02 14.16 -28.63
C VAL A 373 10.90 12.67 -28.95
N GLN A 374 10.80 12.34 -30.25
CA GLN A 374 10.56 10.98 -30.75
C GLN A 374 9.29 10.29 -30.23
N ALA A 375 8.33 11.04 -29.69
CA ALA A 375 7.06 10.46 -29.25
C ALA A 375 6.18 10.04 -30.44
N TYR A 376 5.41 8.97 -30.26
CA TYR A 376 4.35 8.57 -31.17
C TYR A 376 3.00 8.90 -30.56
N ILE A 377 2.23 9.78 -31.22
CA ILE A 377 0.99 10.34 -30.69
C ILE A 377 -0.13 10.09 -31.71
N ALA A 378 -1.18 9.44 -31.23
CA ALA A 378 -2.43 9.20 -31.94
C ALA A 378 -3.58 9.45 -30.96
N ALA A 379 -3.91 10.73 -30.74
CA ALA A 379 -4.78 11.18 -29.67
C ALA A 379 -5.63 12.41 -30.06
N ASP A 380 -6.70 12.64 -29.32
CA ASP A 380 -7.44 13.90 -29.34
C ASP A 380 -6.70 14.97 -28.52
N LEU A 381 -6.11 15.96 -29.19
CA LEU A 381 -5.37 17.09 -28.61
C LEU A 381 -6.12 18.41 -28.81
N ARG A 382 -7.45 18.37 -29.02
CA ARG A 382 -8.22 19.59 -29.22
C ARG A 382 -8.03 20.54 -28.04
N GLU A 383 -7.84 21.82 -28.34
CA GLU A 383 -7.66 22.88 -27.34
C GLU A 383 -6.43 22.67 -26.41
N ALA A 384 -5.55 21.70 -26.69
CA ALA A 384 -4.36 21.46 -25.88
C ALA A 384 -3.34 22.60 -26.02
N ASP A 385 -2.59 22.85 -24.95
CA ASP A 385 -1.55 23.87 -24.90
C ASP A 385 -0.17 23.24 -25.04
N LEU A 386 0.44 23.36 -26.22
CA LEU A 386 1.79 22.87 -26.53
C LEU A 386 2.80 24.03 -26.67
N ARG A 387 2.54 25.20 -26.09
CA ARG A 387 3.46 26.35 -26.21
C ARG A 387 4.86 25.99 -25.72
N GLY A 388 5.87 26.28 -26.54
CA GLY A 388 7.27 25.97 -26.23
C GLY A 388 7.59 24.48 -26.06
N ALA A 389 6.66 23.55 -26.33
CA ALA A 389 6.92 22.13 -26.22
C ALA A 389 7.97 21.68 -27.24
N ASN A 390 8.81 20.72 -26.85
CA ASN A 390 9.80 20.13 -27.74
C ASN A 390 9.28 18.82 -28.35
N CYS A 391 8.75 18.91 -29.56
CA CYS A 391 8.15 17.82 -30.31
C CYS A 391 9.05 17.34 -31.47
N ALA A 392 10.37 17.56 -31.40
CA ALA A 392 11.27 17.17 -32.48
C ALA A 392 11.19 15.66 -32.77
N TYR A 393 11.17 15.27 -34.04
CA TYR A 393 11.08 13.88 -34.51
C TYR A 393 9.82 13.11 -34.05
N SER A 394 8.83 13.80 -33.49
CA SER A 394 7.58 13.17 -33.06
C SER A 394 6.68 12.81 -34.25
N ARG A 395 5.75 11.88 -34.04
CA ARG A 395 4.75 11.49 -35.03
C ARG A 395 3.36 11.73 -34.49
N PHE A 396 2.62 12.65 -35.11
CA PHE A 396 1.21 12.90 -34.86
C PHE A 396 0.39 12.19 -35.95
N SER A 397 0.04 10.93 -35.73
CA SER A 397 -0.74 10.15 -36.69
C SER A 397 -2.20 10.14 -36.27
N GLN A 398 -3.09 10.61 -37.14
CA GLN A 398 -4.54 10.66 -36.87
C GLN A 398 -4.93 11.45 -35.60
N SER A 399 -4.03 12.31 -35.13
CA SER A 399 -4.29 13.16 -33.98
C SER A 399 -5.16 14.36 -34.37
N ASP A 400 -5.94 14.90 -33.45
CA ASP A 400 -6.74 16.11 -33.67
C ASP A 400 -6.15 17.28 -32.90
N LEU A 401 -5.55 18.24 -33.60
CA LEU A 401 -4.93 19.45 -33.04
C LEU A 401 -5.83 20.68 -33.22
N SER A 402 -7.13 20.49 -33.48
CA SER A 402 -8.03 21.63 -33.69
C SER A 402 -8.12 22.52 -32.44
N GLY A 403 -7.90 23.82 -32.61
CA GLY A 403 -7.86 24.79 -31.51
C GLY A 403 -6.62 24.70 -30.59
N ALA A 404 -5.67 23.79 -30.86
CA ALA A 404 -4.47 23.67 -30.04
C ALA A 404 -3.53 24.88 -30.20
N ARG A 405 -2.80 25.20 -29.14
CA ARG A 405 -1.82 26.30 -29.11
C ARG A 405 -0.42 25.74 -29.24
N LEU A 406 0.28 26.06 -30.34
CA LEU A 406 1.62 25.54 -30.62
C LEU A 406 2.67 26.67 -30.74
N ASP A 407 2.40 27.82 -30.12
CA ASP A 407 3.30 28.97 -30.22
C ASP A 407 4.72 28.62 -29.73
N GLY A 408 5.71 28.80 -30.60
CA GLY A 408 7.11 28.49 -30.31
C GLY A 408 7.42 27.01 -30.09
N ALA A 409 6.49 26.09 -30.38
CA ALA A 409 6.74 24.66 -30.26
C ALA A 409 7.83 24.22 -31.26
N ASN A 410 8.81 23.44 -30.80
CA ASN A 410 9.82 22.86 -31.67
C ASN A 410 9.25 21.62 -32.37
N MET A 411 8.91 21.77 -33.65
CA MET A 411 8.34 20.70 -34.47
C MET A 411 9.36 20.08 -35.44
N TYR A 412 10.65 20.32 -35.24
CA TYR A 412 11.71 19.90 -36.15
C TYR A 412 11.61 18.41 -36.53
N GLN A 413 11.45 18.14 -37.83
CA GLN A 413 11.30 16.79 -38.40
C GLN A 413 10.16 15.95 -37.81
N SER A 414 9.15 16.60 -37.23
CA SER A 414 7.92 15.91 -36.86
C SER A 414 7.10 15.52 -38.09
N THR A 415 6.27 14.48 -37.96
CA THR A 415 5.40 14.00 -39.04
C THR A 415 3.93 14.11 -38.64
N TRP A 416 3.12 14.76 -39.47
CA TRP A 416 1.67 14.92 -39.27
C TRP A 416 0.93 14.20 -40.39
N ILE A 417 0.26 13.08 -40.09
CA ILE A 417 -0.50 12.30 -41.08
C ILE A 417 -1.97 12.26 -40.66
N LYS A 418 -2.87 12.78 -41.49
CA LYS A 418 -4.31 12.84 -41.19
C LYS A 418 -4.60 13.66 -39.91
N VAL A 419 -3.98 14.84 -39.77
CA VAL A 419 -4.06 15.68 -38.56
C VAL A 419 -4.89 16.94 -38.82
N PRO A 420 -6.14 17.03 -38.36
CA PRO A 420 -6.89 18.28 -38.36
C PRO A 420 -6.20 19.33 -37.46
N VAL A 421 -6.10 20.56 -37.95
CA VAL A 421 -5.49 21.70 -37.24
C VAL A 421 -6.37 22.96 -37.34
N ARG A 422 -7.69 22.78 -37.48
CA ARG A 422 -8.63 23.89 -37.65
C ARG A 422 -8.61 24.77 -36.39
N GLY A 423 -8.40 26.07 -36.56
CA GLY A 423 -8.30 27.00 -35.42
C GLY A 423 -7.02 26.87 -34.58
N ALA A 424 -6.09 25.97 -34.93
CA ALA A 424 -4.81 25.88 -34.24
C ALA A 424 -3.98 27.16 -34.43
N VAL A 425 -3.17 27.48 -33.42
CA VAL A 425 -2.23 28.61 -33.42
C VAL A 425 -0.82 28.09 -33.62
N LEU A 426 -0.15 28.51 -34.69
CA LEU A 426 1.14 27.96 -35.15
C LEU A 426 2.27 29.01 -35.14
N THR A 427 2.14 30.09 -34.36
CA THR A 427 3.11 31.20 -34.38
C THR A 427 4.51 30.71 -34.02
N GLY A 428 5.49 30.94 -34.90
CA GLY A 428 6.88 30.54 -34.65
C GLY A 428 7.19 29.05 -34.83
N VAL A 429 6.22 28.23 -35.26
CA VAL A 429 6.48 26.84 -35.68
C VAL A 429 7.26 26.86 -36.99
N ARG A 430 8.42 26.19 -37.02
CA ARG A 430 9.36 26.19 -38.16
C ARG A 430 9.40 24.84 -38.86
N ALA A 431 9.71 24.87 -40.15
CA ALA A 431 10.05 23.71 -40.95
C ALA A 431 11.38 23.06 -40.50
N PRO A 432 11.66 21.80 -40.90
CA PRO A 432 10.80 20.88 -41.63
C PRO A 432 9.74 20.23 -40.73
N VAL A 433 8.49 20.19 -41.21
CA VAL A 433 7.38 19.41 -40.63
C VAL A 433 6.70 18.66 -41.77
N PHE A 434 6.74 17.33 -41.73
CA PHE A 434 6.23 16.48 -42.80
C PHE A 434 4.72 16.29 -42.63
N ALA A 435 3.92 17.17 -43.25
CA ALA A 435 2.46 17.13 -43.15
C ALA A 435 1.80 16.52 -44.39
N ASN A 436 0.82 15.64 -44.19
CA ASN A 436 0.02 15.03 -45.24
C ASN A 436 -1.42 14.85 -44.78
N ARG A 437 -2.40 15.29 -45.58
CA ARG A 437 -3.83 15.27 -45.24
C ARG A 437 -4.10 15.98 -43.90
N CYS A 438 -3.73 17.25 -43.78
CA CYS A 438 -3.93 18.03 -42.56
C CYS A 438 -4.96 19.16 -42.78
N PRO A 439 -6.27 18.91 -42.57
CA PRO A 439 -7.31 19.91 -42.79
C PRO A 439 -7.11 21.15 -41.91
N GLY A 440 -7.24 22.35 -42.51
CA GLY A 440 -7.09 23.62 -41.80
C GLY A 440 -5.65 24.15 -41.73
N LEU A 441 -4.66 23.41 -42.24
CA LEU A 441 -3.25 23.78 -42.17
C LEU A 441 -2.90 25.04 -42.99
N PRO A 442 -3.35 25.19 -44.26
CA PRO A 442 -3.11 26.43 -45.01
C PRO A 442 -3.66 27.66 -44.30
N GLU A 443 -4.87 27.57 -43.76
CA GLU A 443 -5.51 28.68 -43.04
C GLU A 443 -4.80 28.97 -41.71
N ALA A 444 -4.32 27.94 -41.01
CA ALA A 444 -3.53 28.11 -39.79
C ALA A 444 -2.19 28.79 -40.05
N LEU A 445 -1.48 28.43 -41.12
CA LEU A 445 -0.23 29.07 -41.52
C LEU A 445 -0.45 30.51 -41.98
N GLN A 446 -1.52 30.77 -42.74
CA GLN A 446 -1.89 32.12 -43.14
C GLN A 446 -2.18 33.02 -41.93
N ARG A 447 -2.92 32.51 -40.93
CA ARG A 447 -3.17 33.24 -39.67
C ARG A 447 -1.90 33.46 -38.85
N ALA A 448 -1.00 32.47 -38.78
CA ALA A 448 0.24 32.58 -38.03
C ALA A 448 1.17 33.66 -38.60
N GLY A 449 1.27 33.76 -39.93
CA GLY A 449 2.03 34.80 -40.62
C GLY A 449 3.54 34.80 -40.30
N GLY A 450 4.23 35.80 -40.85
CA GLY A 450 5.66 36.01 -40.61
C GLY A 450 6.61 35.00 -41.28
N PRO A 451 7.93 35.13 -41.04
CA PRO A 451 8.95 34.35 -41.76
C PRO A 451 8.84 32.83 -41.55
N ALA A 452 8.53 32.39 -40.32
CA ALA A 452 8.42 30.97 -39.99
C ALA A 452 7.25 30.29 -40.73
N ALA A 453 6.08 30.93 -40.79
CA ALA A 453 4.94 30.38 -41.53
C ALA A 453 5.18 30.39 -43.05
N ALA A 454 5.88 31.40 -43.57
CA ALA A 454 6.27 31.46 -44.98
C ALA A 454 7.25 30.32 -45.35
N GLU A 455 8.26 30.07 -44.50
CA GLU A 455 9.21 28.97 -44.63
C GLU A 455 8.49 27.61 -44.60
N PHE A 456 7.59 27.42 -43.64
CA PHE A 456 6.80 26.20 -43.53
C PHE A 456 5.89 25.99 -44.76
N THR A 457 5.20 27.04 -45.23
CA THR A 457 4.39 26.98 -46.45
C THR A 457 5.24 26.61 -47.68
N ALA A 458 6.44 27.18 -47.81
CA ALA A 458 7.35 26.88 -48.92
C ALA A 458 7.85 25.42 -48.87
N PHE A 459 8.21 24.93 -47.68
CA PHE A 459 8.58 23.54 -47.47
C PHE A 459 7.47 22.57 -47.90
N LEU A 460 6.22 22.83 -47.50
CA LEU A 460 5.08 21.97 -47.86
C LEU A 460 4.85 21.91 -49.38
N LYS A 461 4.97 23.04 -50.10
CA LYS A 461 4.88 23.05 -51.58
C LYS A 461 5.95 22.17 -52.22
N GLY A 462 7.19 22.24 -51.74
CA GLY A 462 8.28 21.39 -52.22
C GLY A 462 8.06 19.91 -51.89
N PHE A 463 7.58 19.62 -50.69
CA PHE A 463 7.28 18.25 -50.25
C PHE A 463 6.13 17.61 -51.02
N ASP A 464 5.03 18.34 -51.25
CA ASP A 464 3.89 17.85 -52.05
C ASP A 464 4.30 17.59 -53.50
N ALA A 465 5.15 18.44 -54.09
CA ALA A 465 5.73 18.21 -55.41
C ALA A 465 6.56 16.92 -55.45
N ALA A 466 7.40 16.69 -54.43
CA ALA A 466 8.19 15.47 -54.30
C ALA A 466 7.28 14.22 -54.18
N LEU A 467 6.24 14.26 -53.33
CA LEU A 467 5.27 13.17 -53.19
C LEU A 467 4.51 12.89 -54.49
N ALA A 468 4.16 13.92 -55.26
CA ALA A 468 3.51 13.76 -56.56
C ALA A 468 4.42 13.07 -57.59
N THR A 469 5.73 13.35 -57.58
CA THR A 469 6.70 12.68 -58.45
C THR A 469 6.99 11.23 -58.03
N GLY A 470 7.02 10.93 -56.73
CA GLY A 470 7.27 9.59 -56.19
C GLY A 470 6.09 8.61 -56.30
N ARG A 471 4.86 9.10 -56.51
CA ARG A 471 3.67 8.25 -56.75
C ARG A 471 3.60 7.65 -58.17
N LYS A 472 4.51 8.02 -59.08
CA LYS A 472 4.72 7.30 -60.34
C LYS A 472 5.43 5.97 -60.06
N GLY A 473 4.71 4.98 -59.51
CA GLY A 473 5.22 3.60 -59.36
C GLY A 473 5.11 2.96 -57.97
N SER A 474 4.53 3.63 -56.97
CA SER A 474 4.24 3.03 -55.66
C SER A 474 2.74 2.84 -55.51
N THR A 475 2.29 1.57 -55.49
CA THR A 475 0.94 1.13 -55.09
C THR A 475 0.68 1.40 -53.61
#